data_AF-A0A960Y6Q8-F1
#
_entry.id   AF-A0A960Y6Q8-F1
#
_cell.length_a   1.000
_cell.length_b   1.000
_cell.length_c   1.000
_cell.angle_alpha   90.00
_cell.angle_beta   90.00
_cell.angle_gamma   90.00
#
_symmetry.space_group_name_H-M   'P 1'
#
loop_
_entity.id
_entity.type
_entity.pdbx_description
1 polymer ?
#
loop_
_entity_poly.entity_id
_entity_poly.type
_entity_poly.pdbx_seq_one_letter_code
_entity_poly.pdbx_strand_id
1 'polypeptide(L)'
;EVTGLDAFPHDERPPVLVTHLAFQVMVGIGTLLAGLGAVILWARWRKKDLTARRSWLKLLVALTPLGFVALEAGWIVTEVGRQPWILYRVLRTADAVTPVPGLGWSFALIVTLYLSLGALAMFLLGRWFVIESERGDA
;
A
#
# COMPACT_ATOMS: atom_id res chain seq x y z
N GLU A 1 19.67 18.99 -15.75
CA GLU A 1 18.95 19.73 -14.68
C GLU A 1 17.59 19.07 -14.49
N VAL A 2 17.08 19.02 -13.26
CA VAL A 2 15.73 18.51 -12.99
C VAL A 2 14.76 19.68 -13.19
N THR A 3 13.80 19.54 -14.11
CA THR A 3 12.79 20.58 -14.37
C THR A 3 11.99 20.85 -13.11
N GLY A 4 12.05 22.08 -12.61
CA GLY A 4 11.30 22.51 -11.43
C GLY A 4 9.80 22.55 -11.70
N LEU A 5 9.01 22.33 -10.65
CA LEU A 5 7.54 22.41 -10.72
C LEU A 5 7.05 23.80 -11.16
N ASP A 6 7.86 24.84 -10.92
CA ASP A 6 7.56 26.22 -11.29
C ASP A 6 7.51 26.45 -12.81
N ALA A 7 8.07 25.53 -13.61
CA ALA A 7 7.98 25.57 -15.07
C ALA A 7 6.60 25.17 -15.61
N PHE A 8 5.72 24.62 -14.77
CA PHE A 8 4.39 24.14 -15.18
C PHE A 8 3.27 25.08 -14.70
N PRO A 9 2.22 25.34 -15.52
CA PRO A 9 1.04 26.06 -15.09
C PRO A 9 0.40 25.47 -13.84
N HIS A 10 -0.12 26.30 -12.93
CA HIS A 10 -0.68 25.85 -11.64
C HIS A 10 -1.86 24.88 -11.79
N ASP A 11 -2.62 24.99 -12.88
CA ASP A 11 -3.77 24.14 -13.22
C ASP A 11 -3.37 22.74 -13.72
N GLU A 12 -2.10 22.53 -14.10
CA GLU A 12 -1.58 21.24 -14.56
C GLU A 12 -0.80 20.49 -13.47
N ARG A 13 -0.67 21.06 -12.28
CA ARG A 13 0.10 20.48 -11.18
C ARG A 13 -0.76 19.46 -10.41
N PRO A 14 -0.24 18.24 -10.14
CA PRO A 14 -0.88 17.33 -9.20
C PRO A 14 -0.88 17.91 -7.78
N PRO A 15 -1.72 17.39 -6.88
CA PRO A 15 -1.69 17.79 -5.47
C PRO A 15 -0.38 17.31 -4.81
N VAL A 16 0.60 18.22 -4.77
CA VAL A 16 1.99 17.97 -4.38
C VAL A 16 2.16 17.45 -2.96
N LEU A 17 1.32 17.88 -2.02
CA LEU A 17 1.46 17.47 -0.62
C LEU A 17 1.18 15.98 -0.45
N VAL A 18 0.13 15.49 -1.09
CA VAL A 18 -0.30 14.08 -1.01
C VAL A 18 0.75 13.18 -1.66
N THR A 19 1.23 13.55 -2.85
CA THR A 19 2.24 12.77 -3.56
C THR A 19 3.58 12.79 -2.84
N HIS A 20 3.98 13.92 -2.24
CA HIS A 20 5.22 14.01 -1.47
C HIS A 20 5.18 13.14 -0.20
N LEU A 21 4.10 13.22 0.59
CA LEU A 21 3.94 12.40 1.79
C LEU A 21 3.86 10.90 1.45
N ALA A 22 3.09 10.54 0.42
CA ALA A 22 3.00 9.16 -0.03
C ALA A 22 4.38 8.62 -0.49
N PHE A 23 5.17 9.44 -1.18
CA PHE A 23 6.54 9.09 -1.58
C PHE A 23 7.44 8.85 -0.37
N GLN A 24 7.40 9.72 0.64
CA GLN A 24 8.18 9.57 1.86
C GLN A 24 7.79 8.29 2.63
N VAL A 25 6.51 8.00 2.76
CA VAL A 25 6.01 6.79 3.42
C VAL A 25 6.46 5.55 2.66
N MET A 26 6.30 5.53 1.34
CA MET A 26 6.72 4.42 0.48
C MET A 26 8.22 4.14 0.61
N VAL A 27 9.06 5.16 0.44
CA VAL A 27 10.52 5.01 0.52
C VAL A 27 10.97 4.67 1.93
N GLY A 28 10.37 5.30 2.96
CA GLY A 28 10.69 5.04 4.35
C GLY A 28 10.43 3.59 4.75
N ILE A 29 9.25 3.07 4.42
CA ILE A 29 8.90 1.67 4.69
C ILE A 29 9.74 0.73 3.82
N GLY A 30 9.89 1.01 2.53
CA GLY A 30 10.68 0.17 1.62
C GLY A 30 12.13 0.02 2.06
N THR A 31 12.76 1.11 2.49
CA THR A 31 14.14 1.12 2.99
C THR A 31 14.24 0.39 4.33
N LEU A 32 13.26 0.55 5.22
CA LEU A 32 13.19 -0.17 6.49
C LEU A 32 13.07 -1.68 6.27
N LEU A 33 12.19 -2.12 5.37
CA LEU A 33 12.00 -3.54 5.05
C LEU A 33 13.23 -4.13 4.34
N ALA A 34 13.85 -3.39 3.43
CA ALA A 34 15.09 -3.80 2.77
C ALA A 34 16.25 -3.92 3.77
N GLY A 35 16.37 -2.96 4.69
CA GLY A 35 17.37 -2.99 5.77
C GLY A 35 17.18 -4.20 6.69
N LEU A 36 15.93 -4.52 7.04
CA LEU A 36 15.62 -5.72 7.82
C LEU A 36 16.02 -7.00 7.08
N GLY A 37 15.69 -7.11 5.79
CA GLY A 37 16.11 -8.23 4.95
C GLY A 37 17.64 -8.38 4.90
N ALA A 38 18.36 -7.27 4.77
CA ALA A 38 19.83 -7.26 4.80
C ALA A 38 20.40 -7.73 6.15
N VAL A 39 19.80 -7.32 7.28
CA VAL A 39 20.21 -7.78 8.63
C VAL A 39 20.00 -9.29 8.79
N ILE A 40 18.87 -9.83 8.31
CA ILE A 40 18.59 -11.26 8.35
C ILE A 40 19.61 -12.03 7.50
N LEU A 41 19.87 -11.56 6.27
CA LEU A 41 20.84 -12.17 5.37
C LEU A 41 22.25 -12.15 5.97
N TRP A 42 22.65 -11.03 6.55
CA TRP A 42 23.94 -10.88 7.21
C TRP A 42 24.08 -11.79 8.44
N ALA A 43 23.06 -11.89 9.27
CA ALA A 43 23.07 -12.78 10.43
C ALA A 43 23.16 -14.25 10.01
N ARG A 44 22.44 -14.63 8.96
CA ARG A 44 22.50 -15.97 8.36
C ARG A 44 23.89 -16.27 7.80
N TRP A 45 24.53 -15.29 7.14
CA TRP A 45 25.91 -15.41 6.66
C TRP A 45 26.92 -15.59 7.81
N ARG A 46 26.68 -14.95 8.96
CA ARG A 46 27.47 -15.11 10.20
C ARG A 46 27.10 -16.38 11.00
N LYS A 47 26.27 -17.28 10.46
CA LYS A 47 25.75 -18.49 11.12
C LYS A 47 25.08 -18.21 12.48
N LYS A 48 24.54 -17.00 12.66
CA LYS A 48 23.77 -16.63 13.86
C LYS A 48 22.30 -16.83 13.57
N ASP A 49 21.63 -17.61 14.41
CA ASP A 49 20.19 -17.82 14.27
C ASP A 49 19.41 -16.74 15.03
N LEU A 50 18.98 -15.70 14.30
CA LEU A 50 18.07 -14.67 14.84
C LEU A 50 16.64 -15.20 15.00
N THR A 51 16.29 -16.26 14.27
CA THR A 51 14.98 -16.92 14.30
C THR A 51 14.71 -17.60 15.64
N ALA A 52 15.76 -18.01 16.35
CA ALA A 52 15.66 -18.59 17.69
C ALA A 52 15.11 -17.61 18.75
N ARG A 53 15.13 -16.29 18.48
CA ARG A 53 14.63 -15.28 19.42
C ARG A 53 13.17 -14.93 19.08
N ARG A 54 12.24 -15.34 19.96
CA ARG A 54 10.80 -15.00 19.85
C ARG A 54 10.52 -13.51 19.61
N SER A 55 11.33 -12.61 20.16
CA SER A 55 11.16 -11.16 19.95
C SER A 55 11.37 -10.74 18.49
N TRP A 56 12.29 -11.39 17.76
CA TRP A 56 12.53 -11.11 16.35
C TRP A 56 11.39 -11.62 15.46
N LEU A 57 10.85 -12.80 15.78
CA LEU A 57 9.67 -13.33 15.08
C LEU A 57 8.44 -12.44 15.28
N LYS A 58 8.20 -11.95 16.51
CA LYS A 58 7.11 -11.00 16.79
C LYS A 58 7.27 -9.69 16.01
N LEU A 59 8.49 -9.18 15.90
CA LEU A 59 8.77 -7.98 15.10
C LEU A 59 8.45 -8.21 13.63
N LEU A 60 8.84 -9.35 13.06
CA LEU A 60 8.55 -9.68 11.65
C LEU A 60 7.04 -9.76 11.38
N VAL A 61 6.28 -10.39 12.28
CA VAL A 61 4.81 -10.46 12.18
C VAL A 61 4.19 -9.06 12.25
N ALA A 62 4.69 -8.20 13.13
CA ALA A 62 4.21 -6.82 13.25
C ALA A 62 4.54 -5.95 12.02
N LEU A 63 5.59 -6.29 11.26
CA LEU A 63 6.00 -5.58 10.05
C LEU A 63 5.28 -6.05 8.78
N THR A 64 4.64 -7.21 8.79
CA THR A 64 3.83 -7.70 7.66
C THR A 64 2.82 -6.67 7.11
N PRO A 65 1.99 -5.98 7.93
CA PRO A 65 1.06 -4.99 7.41
C PRO A 65 1.73 -3.74 6.80
N LEU A 66 2.95 -3.40 7.21
CA LEU A 66 3.67 -2.25 6.65
C LEU A 66 3.99 -2.43 5.17
N GLY A 67 4.25 -3.65 4.71
CA GLY A 67 4.45 -3.94 3.29
C GLY A 67 3.22 -3.56 2.44
N PHE A 68 2.03 -3.81 2.96
CA PHE A 68 0.78 -3.43 2.31
C PHE A 68 0.61 -1.90 2.25
N VAL A 69 0.93 -1.20 3.34
CA VAL A 69 0.90 0.27 3.38
C VAL A 69 1.87 0.89 2.37
N ALA A 70 3.07 0.31 2.23
CA ALA A 70 4.05 0.78 1.23
C ALA A 70 3.54 0.61 -0.20
N LEU A 71 2.82 -0.49 -0.48
CA LEU A 71 2.22 -0.76 -1.77
C LEU A 71 1.12 0.26 -2.10
N GLU A 72 0.19 0.50 -1.17
CA GLU A 72 -0.87 1.50 -1.32
C GLU A 72 -0.29 2.92 -1.48
N ALA A 73 0.75 3.27 -0.71
CA ALA A 73 1.45 4.53 -0.85
C ALA A 73 2.08 4.68 -2.24
N GLY A 74 2.66 3.62 -2.81
CA GLY A 74 3.18 3.61 -4.18
C GLY A 74 2.10 3.87 -5.22
N TRP A 75 0.93 3.26 -5.09
CA TRP A 75 -0.22 3.54 -5.94
C TRP A 75 -0.69 4.99 -5.84
N ILE A 76 -0.72 5.56 -4.63
CA ILE A 76 -1.06 6.97 -4.44
C ILE A 76 -0.06 7.87 -5.18
N VAL A 77 1.25 7.60 -5.09
CA VAL A 77 2.27 8.38 -5.79
C VAL A 77 2.04 8.36 -7.31
N THR A 78 1.73 7.20 -7.89
CA THR A 78 1.56 7.06 -9.34
C THR A 78 0.23 7.60 -9.84
N GLU A 79 -0.88 7.31 -9.17
CA GLU A 79 -2.22 7.72 -9.60
C GLU A 79 -2.50 9.19 -9.31
N VAL A 80 -2.17 9.66 -8.10
CA VAL A 80 -2.36 11.06 -7.72
C VAL A 80 -1.31 11.94 -8.40
N GLY A 81 -0.10 11.42 -8.62
CA GLY A 81 0.96 12.12 -9.36
C GLY A 81 0.62 12.37 -10.83
N ARG A 82 -0.28 11.57 -11.42
CA ARG A 82 -0.73 11.73 -12.81
C ARG A 82 -1.85 12.77 -12.96
N GLN A 83 -2.53 13.14 -11.87
CA GLN A 83 -3.56 14.18 -11.91
C GLN A 83 -2.95 15.51 -12.42
N PRO A 84 -3.68 16.30 -13.24
CA PRO A 84 -5.08 16.16 -13.65
C PRO A 84 -5.30 15.32 -14.94
N TRP A 85 -4.30 14.56 -15.37
CA TRP A 85 -4.33 13.88 -16.67
C TRP A 85 -4.70 12.40 -16.54
N ILE A 86 -5.55 11.91 -17.45
CA ILE A 86 -5.73 10.48 -17.70
C ILE A 86 -4.73 10.05 -18.76
N LEU A 87 -4.79 10.71 -19.93
CA LEU A 87 -3.72 10.71 -20.92
C LEU A 87 -3.08 12.10 -20.95
N TYR A 88 -1.77 12.13 -20.78
CA TYR A 88 -0.99 13.36 -20.79
C TYR A 88 -1.25 14.18 -22.06
N ARG A 89 -1.68 15.44 -21.90
CA ARG A 89 -2.02 16.39 -22.97
C ARG A 89 -3.16 15.98 -23.92
N VAL A 90 -3.84 14.86 -23.67
CA VAL A 90 -4.95 14.39 -24.52
C VAL A 90 -6.27 14.43 -23.79
N LEU A 91 -6.33 13.94 -22.55
CA LEU A 91 -7.59 13.83 -21.79
C LEU A 91 -7.38 14.17 -20.32
N ARG A 92 -8.14 15.15 -19.83
CA ARG A 92 -8.19 15.54 -18.41
C ARG A 92 -9.19 14.68 -17.65
N THR A 93 -8.95 14.51 -16.35
CA THR A 93 -9.83 13.74 -15.47
C THR A 93 -11.23 14.35 -15.35
N ALA A 94 -11.34 15.67 -15.36
CA ALA A 94 -12.62 16.38 -15.31
C ALA A 94 -13.52 16.09 -16.53
N ASP A 95 -12.92 15.95 -17.72
CA ASP A 95 -13.65 15.74 -18.97
C ASP A 95 -14.11 14.29 -19.16
N ALA A 96 -13.58 13.36 -18.37
CA ALA A 96 -13.90 11.93 -18.45
C ALA A 96 -15.06 11.51 -17.52
N VAL A 97 -15.57 12.42 -16.67
CA VAL A 97 -16.66 12.10 -15.73
C VAL A 97 -18.00 12.13 -16.45
N THR A 98 -18.75 11.03 -16.40
CA THR A 98 -20.11 10.95 -16.96
C THR A 98 -21.17 11.42 -15.95
N PRO A 99 -22.13 12.27 -16.34
CA PRO A 99 -23.18 12.74 -15.45
C PRO A 99 -24.27 11.67 -15.33
N VAL A 100 -24.08 10.70 -14.43
CA VAL A 100 -25.08 9.66 -14.13
C VAL A 100 -25.75 9.94 -12.78
N PRO A 101 -27.09 10.08 -12.73
CA PRO A 101 -27.78 10.26 -11.46
C PRO A 101 -27.64 9.01 -10.58
N GLY A 102 -27.41 9.20 -9.28
CA GLY A 102 -27.33 8.10 -8.32
C GLY A 102 -25.96 7.42 -8.17
N LEU A 103 -24.88 7.99 -8.73
CA LEU A 103 -23.51 7.47 -8.60
C LEU A 103 -23.10 7.20 -7.13
N GLY A 104 -23.54 8.05 -6.20
CA GLY A 104 -23.26 7.87 -4.77
C GLY A 104 -23.82 6.56 -4.19
N TRP A 105 -24.99 6.11 -4.65
CA TRP A 105 -25.60 4.86 -4.20
C TRP A 105 -24.84 3.65 -4.73
N SER A 106 -24.50 3.64 -6.03
CA SER A 106 -23.68 2.58 -6.62
C SER A 106 -22.30 2.51 -5.97
N PHE A 107 -21.67 3.66 -5.69
CA PHE A 107 -20.40 3.72 -4.99
C PHE A 107 -20.51 3.15 -3.56
N ALA A 108 -21.51 3.58 -2.78
CA ALA A 108 -21.72 3.09 -1.42
C ALA A 108 -21.99 1.58 -1.39
N LEU A 109 -22.77 1.06 -2.35
CA LEU A 109 -23.04 -0.37 -2.51
C LEU A 109 -21.74 -1.14 -2.76
N ILE A 110 -20.93 -0.69 -3.71
CA ILE A 110 -19.67 -1.35 -4.08
C ILE A 110 -18.68 -1.32 -2.90
N VAL A 111 -18.54 -0.18 -2.21
CA VAL A 111 -17.68 -0.07 -1.02
C VAL A 111 -18.14 -1.02 0.07
N THR A 112 -19.44 -1.05 0.37
CA THR A 112 -20.01 -1.94 1.39
C THR A 112 -19.79 -3.41 1.03
N LEU A 113 -19.97 -3.76 -0.24
CA LEU A 113 -19.72 -5.11 -0.75
C LEU A 113 -18.25 -5.51 -0.56
N TYR A 114 -17.29 -4.69 -0.98
CA TYR A 114 -15.88 -5.02 -0.82
C TYR A 114 -15.44 -5.08 0.64
N LEU A 115 -15.96 -4.21 1.51
CA LEU A 115 -15.68 -4.27 2.95
C LEU A 115 -16.24 -5.55 3.58
N SER A 116 -17.45 -5.96 3.22
CA SER A 116 -18.04 -7.20 3.73
C SER A 116 -17.30 -8.45 3.24
N LEU A 117 -16.89 -8.48 1.96
CA LEU A 117 -16.03 -9.55 1.40
C LEU A 117 -14.66 -9.60 2.10
N GLY A 118 -14.02 -8.44 2.32
CA GLY A 118 -12.76 -8.36 3.04
C GLY A 118 -12.87 -8.87 4.47
N ALA A 119 -13.93 -8.46 5.20
CA ALA A 119 -14.19 -8.92 6.55
C ALA A 119 -14.45 -10.44 6.61
N LEU A 120 -15.24 -10.97 5.68
CA LEU A 120 -15.52 -12.40 5.59
C LEU A 120 -14.23 -13.20 5.29
N ALA A 121 -13.41 -12.73 4.35
CA ALA A 121 -12.15 -13.38 4.01
C ALA A 121 -11.20 -13.42 5.22
N MET A 122 -11.05 -12.30 5.94
CA MET A 122 -10.26 -12.23 7.17
C MET A 122 -10.78 -13.16 8.26
N PHE A 123 -12.11 -13.24 8.42
CA PHE A 123 -12.74 -14.17 9.36
C PHE A 123 -12.48 -15.63 9.01
N LEU A 124 -12.62 -16.00 7.74
CA LEU A 124 -12.39 -17.37 7.26
C LEU A 124 -10.91 -17.77 7.39
N LEU A 125 -9.99 -16.89 7.01
CA LEU A 125 -8.55 -17.12 7.18
C LEU A 125 -8.19 -17.26 8.66
N GLY A 126 -8.69 -16.36 9.52
CA GLY A 126 -8.47 -16.43 10.95
C GLY A 126 -8.97 -17.76 11.55
N ARG A 127 -10.18 -18.18 11.17
CA ARG A 127 -10.74 -19.47 11.59
C ARG A 127 -9.92 -20.66 11.07
N TRP A 128 -9.46 -20.61 9.82
CA TRP A 128 -8.62 -21.65 9.24
C TRP A 128 -7.30 -21.81 9.99
N PHE A 129 -6.63 -20.70 10.35
CA PHE A 129 -5.39 -20.73 11.15
C PHE A 129 -5.60 -21.33 12.55
N VAL A 130 -6.73 -21.05 13.21
CA VAL A 130 -7.05 -21.62 14.52
C VAL A 130 -7.25 -23.14 14.41
N ILE A 131 -8.02 -23.60 13.42
CA ILE A 131 -8.29 -25.03 13.23
C ILE A 131 -7.01 -25.79 12.89
N GLU A 132 -6.15 -25.22 12.03
CA GLU A 132 -4.88 -25.86 11.66
C GLU A 132 -3.92 -25.94 12.85
N SER A 133 -3.91 -24.91 13.72
CA SER A 133 -3.14 -24.94 14.97
C SER A 133 -3.58 -26.09 15.87
N GLU A 134 -4.88 -26.34 16.02
CA GLU A 134 -5.40 -27.44 16.85
C GLU A 134 -5.09 -28.82 16.26
N ARG A 135 -5.00 -28.92 14.92
CA ARG A 135 -4.67 -30.18 14.23
C ARG A 135 -3.18 -30.53 14.30
N GLY A 136 -2.30 -29.55 14.40
CA GLY A 136 -0.86 -29.76 14.53
C GLY A 136 -0.40 -30.19 15.93
N ASP A 137 -1.23 -29.97 16.95
CA ASP A 137 -0.96 -30.31 18.35
C ASP A 137 -1.49 -31.70 18.78
N ALA A 138 -2.21 -32.40 17.88
CA ALA A 138 -2.79 -33.74 18.09
C ALA A 138 -1.99 -34.84 17.36
#